data_AF-A0A519ULK3-F1
#
_entry.id   AF-A0A519ULK3-F1
#
_cell.length_a   1.000
_cell.length_b   1.000
_cell.length_c   1.000
_cell.angle_alpha   90.00
_cell.angle_beta   90.00
_cell.angle_gamma   90.00
#
_symmetry.space_group_name_H-M   'P 1'
#
loop_
_entity.id
_entity.type
_entity.pdbx_description
1 polymer ?
#
loop_
_entity_poly.entity_id
_entity_poly.type
_entity_poly.pdbx_seq_one_letter_code
_entity_poly.pdbx_strand_id
1 'polypeptide(L)'
;MPVATTVSDALLAACRRGEETAQFQLYKQLSYTLMGVCLRYCPSRAEAEDALQNTFVKIFTRLDQYRGDGPFEAWARRVAVHTALHAVEQHRLRHPTSTGA
;
A
#
# COMPACT_ATOMS: atom_id res chain seq x y z
N MET A 1 2.89 22.10 8.82
CA MET A 1 3.98 21.28 8.25
C MET A 1 3.92 19.92 8.92
N PRO A 2 3.48 18.83 8.27
CA PRO A 2 3.61 17.52 8.90
C PRO A 2 5.10 17.17 8.90
N VAL A 3 5.64 16.91 10.09
CA VAL A 3 6.95 16.28 10.23
C VAL A 3 6.98 15.01 9.39
N ALA A 4 8.04 14.80 8.60
CA ALA A 4 8.25 13.53 7.91
C ALA A 4 8.26 12.43 8.99
N THR A 5 7.15 11.72 9.11
CA THR A 5 7.02 10.62 10.07
C THR A 5 7.79 9.47 9.46
N THR A 6 9.08 9.42 9.77
CA THR A 6 9.97 8.38 9.28
C THR A 6 9.64 7.08 9.98
N VAL A 7 9.46 6.03 9.19
CA VAL A 7 9.25 4.68 9.72
C VAL A 7 10.56 4.18 10.33
N SER A 8 10.56 3.88 11.62
CA SER A 8 11.76 3.45 12.34
C SER A 8 12.05 1.95 12.14
N ASP A 9 13.33 1.57 12.16
CA ASP A 9 13.73 0.17 12.03
C ASP A 9 13.21 -0.71 13.18
N ALA A 10 13.06 -0.14 14.38
CA ALA A 10 12.46 -0.83 15.52
C ALA A 10 10.98 -1.18 15.27
N LEU A 11 10.22 -0.25 14.66
CA LEU A 11 8.83 -0.48 14.26
C LEU A 11 8.75 -1.58 13.20
N LEU A 12 9.65 -1.55 12.21
CA LEU A 12 9.72 -2.59 11.17
C LEU A 12 10.07 -3.96 11.76
N ALA A 13 11.01 -4.03 12.69
CA ALA A 13 11.37 -5.26 13.38
C ALA A 13 10.21 -5.84 14.19
N ALA A 14 9.43 -5.00 14.88
CA ALA A 14 8.23 -5.42 15.58
C ALA A 14 7.13 -5.91 14.62
N CYS A 15 6.95 -5.24 13.48
CA CYS A 15 6.03 -5.69 12.44
C CYS A 15 6.41 -7.07 11.88
N ARG A 16 7.71 -7.35 11.70
CA ARG A 16 8.22 -8.67 11.27
C ARG A 16 7.92 -9.78 12.28
N ARG A 17 7.85 -9.45 13.57
CA ARG A 17 7.43 -10.39 14.63
C ARG A 17 5.91 -10.60 14.68
N GLY A 18 5.13 -9.91 13.85
CA GLY A 18 3.68 -10.02 13.86
C GLY A 18 3.00 -9.25 14.99
N GLU A 19 3.68 -8.29 15.62
CA GLU A 19 3.08 -7.50 16.70
C GLU A 19 1.97 -6.58 16.17
N GLU A 20 0.72 -6.87 16.55
CA GLU A 20 -0.49 -6.17 16.08
C GLU A 20 -0.41 -4.65 16.30
N THR A 21 0.04 -4.24 17.49
CA THR A 21 0.20 -2.81 17.83
C THR A 21 1.18 -2.11 16.89
N ALA A 22 2.27 -2.79 16.52
CA ALA A 22 3.28 -2.24 15.60
C ALA A 22 2.73 -2.15 14.18
N GLN A 23 2.03 -3.20 13.71
CA GLN A 23 1.38 -3.18 12.40
C GLN A 23 0.33 -2.06 12.29
N PHE A 24 -0.46 -1.86 13.36
CA PHE A 24 -1.43 -0.77 13.42
C PHE A 24 -0.77 0.62 13.44
N GLN A 25 0.35 0.77 14.15
CA GLN A 25 1.12 2.01 14.13
C GLN A 25 1.66 2.30 12.72
N LEU A 26 2.24 1.30 12.05
CA LEU A 26 2.72 1.45 10.68
C LEU A 26 1.58 1.83 9.73
N TYR A 27 0.43 1.19 9.88
CA TYR A 27 -0.78 1.54 9.13
C TYR A 27 -1.17 3.01 9.33
N LYS A 28 -1.23 3.49 10.59
CA LYS A 28 -1.55 4.89 10.88
C LYS A 28 -0.59 5.88 10.22
N GLN A 29 0.71 5.58 10.21
CA GLN A 29 1.70 6.46 9.61
C GLN A 29 1.59 6.55 8.08
N LEU A 30 1.26 5.43 7.42
CA LEU A 30 1.33 5.35 5.95
C LEU A 30 -0.01 5.41 5.23
N SER A 31 -1.13 5.08 5.90
CA SER A 31 -2.45 4.91 5.28
C SER A 31 -2.90 6.13 4.48
N TYR A 32 -2.81 7.34 5.05
CA TYR A 32 -3.17 8.57 4.34
C TYR A 32 -2.33 8.76 3.05
N THR A 33 -1.03 8.54 3.16
CA THR A 33 -0.08 8.71 2.06
C THR A 33 -0.30 7.68 0.96
N LEU A 34 -0.48 6.41 1.33
CA LEU A 34 -0.69 5.33 0.37
C LEU A 34 -2.10 5.35 -0.22
N MET A 35 -3.10 5.86 0.52
CA MET A 35 -4.42 6.15 -0.02
C MET A 35 -4.34 7.13 -1.19
N GLY A 36 -3.59 8.23 -1.02
CA GLY A 36 -3.36 9.19 -2.10
C GLY A 36 -2.69 8.58 -3.34
N VAL A 37 -1.83 7.57 -3.15
CA VAL A 37 -1.26 6.80 -4.26
C VAL A 37 -2.33 5.95 -4.94
N CYS A 38 -3.11 5.17 -4.18
CA CYS A 38 -4.15 4.29 -4.72
C CYS A 38 -5.22 5.08 -5.50
N LEU A 39 -5.66 6.22 -4.96
CA LEU A 39 -6.62 7.13 -5.60
C LEU A 39 -6.15 7.70 -6.94
N ARG A 40 -4.83 7.76 -7.17
CA ARG A 40 -4.28 8.25 -8.45
C ARG A 40 -4.47 7.25 -9.59
N TYR A 41 -4.65 5.97 -9.29
CA TYR A 41 -4.75 4.91 -10.29
C TYR A 41 -6.14 4.26 -10.33
N CYS A 42 -6.80 4.10 -9.18
CA CYS A 42 -8.08 3.40 -9.11
C CYS A 42 -9.24 4.27 -9.63
N PRO A 43 -10.26 3.69 -10.29
CA PRO A 43 -11.34 4.43 -10.92
C PRO A 43 -12.36 5.00 -9.92
N SER A 44 -12.39 4.49 -8.69
CA SER A 44 -13.27 4.96 -7.63
C SER A 44 -12.57 4.95 -6.28
N ARG A 45 -13.15 5.66 -5.31
CA ARG A 45 -12.66 5.65 -3.93
C ARG A 45 -12.76 4.26 -3.28
N ALA A 46 -13.83 3.51 -3.57
CA ALA A 46 -14.01 2.16 -3.04
C ALA A 46 -12.90 1.21 -3.55
N GLU A 47 -12.61 1.26 -4.85
CA GLU A 47 -11.51 0.48 -5.44
C GLU A 47 -10.14 0.88 -4.86
N ALA A 48 -9.95 2.18 -4.58
CA ALA A 48 -8.73 2.64 -3.92
C ALA A 48 -8.60 2.14 -2.47
N GLU A 49 -9.71 2.07 -1.73
CA GLU A 49 -9.77 1.51 -0.37
C GLU A 49 -9.42 0.02 -0.37
N ASP A 50 -9.96 -0.75 -1.31
CA ASP A 50 -9.65 -2.17 -1.47
C ASP A 50 -8.19 -2.39 -1.90
N ALA A 51 -7.68 -1.58 -2.83
CA ALA A 51 -6.27 -1.61 -3.23
C ALA A 51 -5.34 -1.24 -2.05
N LEU A 52 -5.74 -0.29 -1.20
CA LEU A 52 -4.99 0.09 -0.01
C LEU A 52 -4.93 -1.05 1.01
N GLN A 53 -6.06 -1.71 1.29
CA GLN A 53 -6.09 -2.87 2.19
C GLN A 53 -5.15 -3.98 1.68
N ASN A 54 -5.27 -4.33 0.39
CA ASN A 54 -4.39 -5.31 -0.24
C ASN A 54 -2.91 -4.90 -0.22
N THR A 55 -2.63 -3.60 -0.31
CA THR A 55 -1.27 -3.07 -0.20
C THR A 55 -0.69 -3.34 1.18
N PHE A 56 -1.44 -3.09 2.26
CA PHE A 56 -0.97 -3.37 3.62
C PHE A 56 -0.79 -4.86 3.88
N VAL A 57 -1.70 -5.72 3.40
CA VAL A 57 -1.52 -7.18 3.43
C VAL A 57 -0.19 -7.56 2.77
N LYS A 58 0.12 -7.02 1.58
CA LYS A 58 1.39 -7.28 0.89
C LYS A 58 2.61 -6.70 1.62
N ILE A 59 2.48 -5.53 2.24
CA ILE A 59 3.56 -4.92 3.03
C ILE A 59 3.93 -5.86 4.19
N PHE A 60 2.96 -6.32 4.98
CA PHE A 60 3.24 -7.18 6.13
C PHE A 60 3.74 -8.56 5.71
N THR A 61 3.16 -9.16 4.66
CA THR A 61 3.57 -10.49 4.17
C THR A 61 4.90 -10.50 3.43
N ARG A 62 5.39 -9.34 2.95
CA ARG A 62 6.65 -9.23 2.20
C ARG A 62 7.68 -8.35 2.90
N LEU A 63 7.47 -8.05 4.18
CA LEU A 63 8.31 -7.12 4.91
C LEU A 63 9.78 -7.58 5.00
N ASP A 64 10.01 -8.89 4.94
CA ASP A 64 11.35 -9.50 4.91
C ASP A 64 12.10 -9.24 3.60
N GLN A 65 11.40 -8.84 2.53
CA GLN A 65 12.04 -8.47 1.26
C GLN A 65 12.64 -7.05 1.31
N TYR A 66 12.23 -6.22 2.26
CA TYR A 66 12.81 -4.90 2.46
C TYR A 66 14.16 -5.02 3.19
N ARG A 67 15.26 -4.71 2.47
CA ARG A 67 16.64 -4.87 2.94
C ARG A 67 17.24 -3.61 3.57
N GLY A 68 16.52 -2.49 3.59
CA GLY A 68 17.04 -1.23 4.14
C GLY A 68 17.86 -0.37 3.16
N ASP A 69 17.87 -0.69 1.86
CA ASP A 69 18.64 0.02 0.83
C ASP A 69 18.10 1.44 0.48
N GLY A 70 17.21 2.00 1.31
CA GLY A 70 16.58 3.30 1.11
C GLY A 70 15.31 3.46 1.97
N PRO A 71 14.60 4.60 1.91
CA PRO A 71 13.45 4.85 2.77
C PRO A 71 12.34 3.79 2.62
N PHE A 72 11.83 3.30 3.74
CA PHE A 72 10.77 2.29 3.75
C PHE A 72 9.51 2.79 3.03
N GLU A 73 9.19 4.06 3.15
CA GLU A 73 8.06 4.71 2.51
C GLU A 73 8.15 4.62 0.98
N ALA A 74 9.36 4.71 0.42
CA ALA A 74 9.57 4.55 -1.01
C ALA A 74 9.34 3.10 -1.46
N TRP A 75 9.72 2.12 -0.65
CA TRP A 75 9.40 0.72 -0.89
C TRP A 75 7.88 0.46 -0.78
N ALA A 76 7.23 0.95 0.27
CA ALA A 76 5.78 0.81 0.48
C ALA A 76 4.97 1.48 -0.66
N ARG A 77 5.41 2.65 -1.15
CA ARG A 77 4.80 3.29 -2.33
C ARG A 77 4.90 2.43 -3.58
N ARG A 78 6.04 1.76 -3.83
CA ARG A 78 6.16 0.81 -4.96
C ARG A 78 5.17 -0.35 -4.83
N VAL A 79 4.99 -0.89 -3.63
CA VAL A 79 3.97 -1.93 -3.37
C VAL A 79 2.56 -1.42 -3.66
N ALA A 80 2.25 -0.19 -3.25
CA ALA A 80 0.96 0.46 -3.48
C ALA A 80 0.67 0.67 -4.98
N VAL A 81 1.63 1.23 -5.72
CA VAL A 81 1.50 1.45 -7.18
C VAL A 81 1.23 0.13 -7.91
N HIS A 82 2.05 -0.90 -7.65
CA HIS A 82 1.83 -2.21 -8.28
C HIS A 82 0.49 -2.83 -7.91
N THR A 83 0.04 -2.65 -6.67
CA THR A 83 -1.26 -3.19 -6.22
C THR A 83 -2.43 -2.47 -6.85
N ALA A 84 -2.38 -1.14 -6.93
CA ALA A 84 -3.42 -0.33 -7.56
C ALA A 84 -3.51 -0.59 -9.07
N LEU A 85 -2.38 -0.64 -9.78
CA LEU A 85 -2.36 -0.99 -11.20
C LEU A 85 -2.93 -2.39 -11.46
N HIS A 86 -2.58 -3.36 -10.61
CA HIS A 86 -3.15 -4.70 -10.72
C HIS A 86 -4.66 -4.71 -10.50
N ALA A 87 -5.16 -3.98 -9.50
CA ALA A 87 -6.60 -3.85 -9.24
C ALA A 87 -7.36 -3.27 -10.43
N VAL A 88 -6.83 -2.20 -11.05
CA VAL A 88 -7.40 -1.58 -12.25
C VAL A 88 -7.47 -2.58 -13.41
N GLU A 89 -6.40 -3.34 -13.63
CA GLU A 89 -6.38 -4.35 -14.69
C GLU A 89 -7.43 -5.45 -14.45
N GLN A 90 -7.55 -5.93 -13.21
CA GLN A 90 -8.58 -6.91 -12.85
C GLN A 90 -9.99 -6.35 -13.01
N HIS A 91 -10.22 -5.09 -12.63
CA HIS A 91 -11.51 -4.43 -12.82
C HIS A 91 -11.88 -4.35 -14.30
N ARG A 92 -10.94 -4.00 -15.19
CA ARG A 92 -11.18 -3.99 -16.65
C ARG A 92 -11.53 -5.37 -17.22
N LEU A 93 -10.90 -6.43 -16.71
CA LEU A 93 -11.19 -7.80 -17.15
C LEU A 93 -12.57 -8.28 -16.69
N ARG A 94 -13.02 -7.85 -15.50
CA ARG A 94 -14.33 -8.21 -14.92
C ARG A 94 -15.47 -7.37 -15.49
N HIS A 95 -15.17 -6.15 -15.91
CA HIS A 95 -16.08 -5.23 -16.57
C HIS A 95 -15.50 -4.85 -17.94
N PRO A 96 -15.54 -5.76 -18.94
CA PRO A 96 -15.19 -5.40 -20.29
C PRO A 96 -16.19 -4.32 -20.72
N THR A 97 -15.73 -3.07 -20.77
CA THR A 97 -16.52 -1.99 -21.34
C THR A 97 -16.94 -2.44 -22.73
N SER A 98 -18.25 -2.46 -23.00
CA SER A 98 -18.80 -2.62 -24.35
C SER A 98 -18.41 -1.42 -25.19
N THR A 99 -17.13 -1.32 -25.56
CA THR A 99 -16.62 -0.34 -26.50
C THR A 99 -16.57 -1.05 -27.84
N GLY A 100 -17.70 -1.01 -28.53
CA GLY A 100 -17.91 -1.64 -29.82
C GLY A 100 -19.37 -1.51 -30.25
N ALA A 101 -19.80 -0.29 -30.56
CA ALA A 101 -20.92 0.03 -31.44
C ALA A 101 -20.77 1.48 -31.92
#